data_AF-A0A955M4B7-F1
#
_entry.id   AF-A0A955M4B7-F1
#
_cell.length_a   1.000
_cell.length_b   1.000
_cell.length_c   1.000
_cell.angle_alpha   90.00
_cell.angle_beta   90.00
_cell.angle_gamma   90.00
#
_symmetry.space_group_name_H-M   'P 1'
#
loop_
_entity.id
_entity.type
_entity.pdbx_description
1 polymer ?
#
loop_
_entity_poly.entity_id
_entity_poly.type
_entity_poly.pdbx_seq_one_letter_code
_entity_poly.pdbx_strand_id
1 'polypeptide(L)' 'ALNALNDFGRPANIQLAVLIDRGHRELPIRADFVGKNIPTSKNQNVKVILKEVDDQDDEVVVLEG' A
#
# COMPACT_ATOMS: atom_id res chain seq x y z
N ALA A 1 -0.18 1.66 12.79
CA ALA A 1 -0.47 2.91 12.04
C ALA A 1 -1.68 3.64 12.61
N LEU A 2 -2.91 3.11 12.52
CA LEU A 2 -4.12 3.79 13.03
C LEU A 2 -4.03 4.17 14.52
N ASN A 3 -3.53 3.26 15.36
CA ASN A 3 -3.35 3.53 16.79
C ASN A 3 -2.36 4.67 17.06
N ALA A 4 -1.28 4.77 16.28
CA ALA A 4 -0.28 5.82 16.45
C ALA A 4 -0.86 7.20 16.16
N LEU A 5 -1.81 7.33 15.21
CA LEU A 5 -2.48 8.60 14.94
C LEU A 5 -3.30 9.10 16.13
N ASN A 6 -3.89 8.19 16.91
CA ASN A 6 -4.66 8.56 18.10
C ASN A 6 -3.77 9.15 19.21
N ASP A 7 -2.49 8.76 19.25
CA ASP A 7 -1.51 9.28 20.21
C ASP A 7 -1.12 10.74 19.90
N PHE A 8 -1.22 11.15 18.63
CA PHE A 8 -0.96 12.53 18.18
C PHE A 8 -2.20 13.43 18.19
N GLY A 9 -3.40 12.88 18.48
CA GLY A 9 -4.64 13.65 18.61
C GLY A 9 -5.88 12.92 18.10
N ARG A 10 -6.97 13.67 17.90
CA ARG A 10 -8.24 13.16 17.33
C ARG A 10 -8.52 13.85 16.00
N PRO A 11 -7.98 13.33 14.89
CA PRO A 11 -8.26 13.90 13.58
C PRO A 11 -9.76 13.81 13.27
N ALA A 12 -10.30 14.81 12.58
CA ALA A 12 -11.69 14.80 12.15
C ALA A 12 -12.00 13.70 11.12
N ASN A 13 -10.98 13.28 10.36
CA ASN A 13 -11.05 12.18 9.41
C ASN A 13 -9.65 11.57 9.20
N ILE A 14 -9.58 10.26 8.94
CA ILE A 14 -8.36 9.54 8.54
C ILE A 14 -8.62 8.92 7.18
N GLN A 15 -7.78 9.22 6.21
CA GLN A 15 -7.84 8.62 4.88
C GLN A 15 -6.57 7.83 4.59
N LEU A 16 -6.70 6.74 3.84
CA LEU A 16 -5.61 5.88 3.41
C LEU A 16 -5.44 5.99 1.88
N ALA A 17 -4.28 6.49 1.46
CA ALA A 17 -3.84 6.44 0.08
C ALA A 17 -2.77 5.36 -0.10
N VAL A 18 -2.91 4.53 -1.13
CA VAL A 18 -1.92 3.51 -1.49
C VAL A 18 -1.58 3.61 -2.98
N LEU A 19 -0.31 3.35 -3.32
CA LEU A 19 0.08 3.25 -4.72
C LEU A 19 -0.51 1.98 -5.36
N ILE A 20 -0.34 0.84 -4.69
CA ILE A 20 -0.82 -0.47 -5.16
C ILE A 20 -1.74 -1.10 -4.12
N ASP A 21 -2.90 -1.58 -4.57
CA ASP A 21 -3.76 -2.52 -3.84
C ASP A 21 -3.60 -3.92 -4.45
N ARG A 22 -3.05 -4.86 -3.66
CA ARG A 22 -2.79 -6.25 -4.09
C ARG A 22 -3.90 -7.23 -3.72
N GLY A 23 -4.97 -6.77 -3.08
CA GLY A 23 -6.03 -7.62 -2.53
C GLY A 23 -5.63 -8.36 -1.25
N HIS A 24 -6.24 -9.53 -1.01
CA HIS A 24 -5.99 -10.43 0.14
C HIS A 24 -6.15 -9.78 1.52
N ARG A 25 -7.15 -8.89 1.67
CA ARG A 25 -7.45 -8.24 2.95
C ARG A 25 -7.81 -9.26 4.04
N GLU A 26 -7.18 -9.13 5.20
CA GLU A 26 -7.49 -9.91 6.40
C GLU A 26 -8.33 -9.11 7.42
N LEU A 27 -8.43 -7.79 7.21
CA LEU A 27 -9.23 -6.87 8.01
C LEU A 27 -10.15 -6.06 7.09
N PRO A 28 -11.26 -5.50 7.61
CA PRO A 28 -12.18 -4.66 6.83
C PRO A 28 -11.61 -3.25 6.58
N ILE A 29 -10.36 -3.16 6.12
CA ILE A 29 -9.68 -1.90 5.80
C ILE A 29 -9.59 -1.77 4.28
N ARG A 30 -10.03 -0.63 3.75
CA ARG A 30 -9.92 -0.26 2.34
C ARG A 30 -9.25 1.10 2.22
N ALA A 31 -8.39 1.27 1.22
CA ALA A 31 -7.85 2.57 0.87
C ALA A 31 -8.92 3.44 0.21
N ASP A 32 -8.97 4.71 0.59
CA ASP A 32 -9.82 5.72 -0.04
C ASP A 32 -9.33 6.05 -1.45
N PHE A 33 -8.00 6.00 -1.64
CA PHE A 33 -7.34 6.27 -2.91
C PHE A 33 -6.38 5.13 -3.25
N VAL A 34 -6.49 4.62 -4.47
CA VAL A 34 -5.66 3.53 -5.00
C VAL A 34 -5.09 3.97 -6.34
N GLY A 35 -3.77 3.95 -6.48
CA GLY A 35 -3.12 4.20 -7.77
C GLY A 35 -3.44 3.10 -8.79
N LYS A 36 -3.18 1.84 -8.42
CA LYS A 36 -3.52 0.68 -9.26
C LYS A 36 -3.92 -0.53 -8.42
N ASN A 37 -4.93 -1.25 -8.89
CA ASN A 37 -5.28 -2.57 -8.37
C ASN A 37 -4.52 -3.63 -9.18
N ILE A 38 -3.76 -4.48 -8.50
CA ILE A 38 -3.00 -5.58 -9.13
C ILE A 38 -3.41 -6.89 -8.47
N PRO A 39 -4.24 -7.72 -9.12
CA PRO A 39 -4.55 -9.05 -8.62
C PRO A 39 -3.27 -9.87 -8.50
N THR A 40 -3.05 -10.45 -7.32
CA THR A 40 -1.91 -11.34 -7.05
C THR A 40 -2.41 -12.65 -6.47
N SER A 41 -1.60 -13.69 -6.45
CA SER A 41 -1.78 -14.84 -5.56
C SER A 41 -1.17 -14.55 -4.17
N LYS A 42 -1.40 -15.45 -3.20
CA LYS A 42 -0.82 -15.32 -1.85
C LYS A 42 0.70 -15.53 -1.82
N ASN A 43 1.25 -16.32 -2.76
CA ASN A 43 2.69 -16.57 -2.88
C ASN A 43 3.42 -15.49 -3.68
N GLN A 44 2.71 -14.60 -4.38
CA GLN A 44 3.33 -13.49 -5.10
C GLN A 44 3.61 -12.31 -4.16
N ASN A 45 4.62 -11.51 -4.52
CA ASN A 45 4.97 -10.26 -3.86
C ASN A 45 4.93 -9.09 -4.85
N VAL A 46 4.58 -7.89 -4.35
CA VAL A 46 4.64 -6.65 -5.13
C VAL A 46 5.85 -5.85 -4.64
N LYS A 47 6.79 -5.57 -5.54
CA LYS A 47 7.91 -4.65 -5.30
C LYS A 47 7.60 -3.32 -5.98
N VAL A 48 7.57 -2.25 -5.20
CA VAL A 48 7.50 -0.88 -5.71
C VAL A 48 8.90 -0.30 -5.62
N ILE A 49 9.40 0.20 -6.74
CA ILE A 49 10.71 0.84 -6.88
C ILE A 49 10.44 2.33 -7.13
N LEU A 50 11.02 3.20 -6.30
CA LEU A 50 10.91 4.65 -6.44
C LEU A 50 12.30 5.24 -6.60
N LYS A 51 12.47 6.12 -7.59
CA LYS A 51 13.76 6.72 -7.91
C LYS A 51 14.45 7.38 -6.73
N GLU A 52 13.71 8.07 -5.87
CA GLU A 52 14.26 8.77 -4.72
C GLU A 52 14.79 7.85 -3.62
N VAL A 53 14.34 6.59 -3.60
CA VAL A 53 14.69 5.61 -2.56
C VAL A 53 15.66 4.56 -3.08
N ASP A 54 15.49 4.12 -4.33
CA ASP A 54 16.16 2.95 -4.90
C ASP A 54 17.21 3.27 -5.98
N ASP A 55 17.37 4.55 -6.37
CA ASP A 55 18.28 5.03 -7.43
C ASP A 55 18.11 4.28 -8.77
N GLN A 56 16.86 3.91 -9.07
CA GLN A 56 16.42 3.20 -10.28
C GLN A 56 15.17 3.90 -10.84
N ASP A 57 14.82 3.63 -12.10
CA ASP A 57 13.57 4.17 -12.66
C ASP A 57 12.35 3.62 -11.91
N ASP A 58 11.29 4.45 -11.84
CA ASP A 58 10.05 4.08 -11.15
C ASP A 58 9.42 2.85 -11.80
N GLU A 59 9.24 1.80 -11.01
CA GLU A 59 8.69 0.53 -11.50
C GLU A 59 7.86 -0.18 -10.43
N VAL A 60 6.87 -0.96 -10.89
CA VAL A 60 6.13 -1.89 -10.05
C VAL A 60 6.25 -3.29 -10.63
N VAL A 61 6.85 -4.20 -9.87
CA VAL A 61 7.12 -5.58 -10.29
C VAL A 61 6.35 -6.56 -9.42
N VAL A 62 5.74 -7.58 -10.05
CA VAL A 62 5.15 -8.73 -9.35
C VAL A 62 6.13 -9.90 -9.42
N LEU A 63 6.56 -10.41 -8.27
CA LEU A 63 7.54 -11.47 -8.12
C LEU A 63 6.86 -12.74 -7.61
N GLU A 64 7.26 -13.90 -8.13
CA GLU A 64 6.92 -15.19 -7.51
C GLU A 64 7.75 -15.38 -6.23
N GLY A 65 7.13 -15.94 -5.19
CA GLY A 65 7.76 -16.30 -3.92
C GLY A 65 8.20 -17.76 -3.85
#